data_AF-A0AA41NJE6-F1
#
_entry.id   AF-A0AA41NJE6-F1
#
_cell.length_a   1.000
_cell.length_b   1.000
_cell.length_c   1.000
_cell.angle_alpha   90.00
_cell.angle_beta   90.00
_cell.angle_gamma   90.00
#
_symmetry.space_group_name_H-M   'P 1'
#
loop_
_entity.id
_entity.type
_entity.pdbx_description
1 polymer ?
#
loop_
_entity_poly.entity_id
_entity_poly.type
_entity_poly.pdbx_seq_one_letter_code
_entity_poly.pdbx_strand_id
1 'polypeptide(L)' 'SKSGCLLLTGYDDFNCKVWDALKADREGVLAGHDNCISCLVVTDDGMAVATGSWDSFLKIWN' A
#
# COMPACT_ATOMS: atom_id res chain seq x y z
N SER A 1 7.53 -1.54 4.83
CA SER A 1 8.15 -0.34 5.41
C SER A 1 9.66 -0.52 5.43
N LYS A 2 10.45 0.55 5.42
CA LYS A 2 11.91 0.41 5.56
C LYS A 2 12.34 -0.22 6.88
N SER A 3 11.48 -0.15 7.91
CA SER A 3 11.67 -0.87 9.17
C SER A 3 11.43 -2.38 9.10
N GLY A 4 10.80 -2.89 8.03
CA GLY A 4 10.41 -4.30 7.91
C GLY A 4 9.19 -4.72 8.74
N CYS A 5 8.65 -3.84 9.58
CA CYS A 5 7.51 -4.17 10.44
C CYS A 5 6.17 -4.22 9.68
N LEU A 6 6.02 -3.42 8.63
CA LEU A 6 4.79 -3.38 7.83
C LEU A 6 5.04 -3.89 6.41
N LEU A 7 4.18 -4.76 5.91
CA LEU A 7 4.15 -5.19 4.52
C LEU A 7 2.98 -4.52 3.79
N LEU A 8 3.24 -4.08 2.57
CA LEU A 8 2.28 -3.40 1.72
C LEU A 8 2.10 -4.22 0.45
N THR A 9 0.86 -4.51 0.09
CA THR A 9 0.53 -5.46 -0.97
C THR A 9 -0.65 -4.92 -1.77
N GLY A 10 -0.48 -4.75 -3.09
CA GLY A 10 -1.58 -4.45 -4.00
C GLY A 10 -2.34 -5.72 -4.37
N TYR A 11 -3.66 -5.63 -4.45
CA TYR A 11 -4.53 -6.75 -4.81
C TYR A 11 -5.35 -6.43 -6.06
N ASP A 12 -5.85 -7.49 -6.70
CA ASP A 12 -6.83 -7.39 -7.80
C ASP A 12 -8.19 -6.83 -7.36
N ASP A 13 -8.43 -6.71 -6.05
CA ASP A 13 -9.59 -6.01 -5.48
C ASP A 13 -9.43 -4.48 -5.48
N PHE A 14 -8.39 -3.97 -6.15
CA PHE A 14 -8.03 -2.56 -6.31
C PHE A 14 -7.50 -1.89 -5.03
N ASN A 15 -7.40 -2.62 -3.93
CA ASN A 15 -6.90 -2.06 -2.67
C ASN A 15 -5.45 -2.45 -2.42
N CYS A 16 -4.77 -1.62 -1.63
CA CYS A 16 -3.51 -2.00 -1.01
C CYS A 16 -3.79 -2.42 0.43
N LYS A 17 -3.38 -3.63 0.83
CA LYS A 17 -3.48 -4.09 2.22
C LYS A 17 -2.16 -3.89 2.95
N VAL A 18 -2.28 -3.47 4.20
CA VAL A 18 -1.19 -3.26 5.14
C VAL A 18 -1.20 -4.40 6.15
N TRP A 19 -0.05 -5.04 6.34
CA TRP A 19 0.12 -6.16 7.25
C TRP A 19 1.20 -5.86 8.27
N ASP A 20 0.99 -6.23 9.52
CA ASP A 20 2.06 -6.29 10.52
C ASP A 20 2.78 -7.64 10.41
N ALA A 21 4.05 -7.59 10.02
CA ALA A 21 4.86 -8.78 9.82
C ALA A 21 5.15 -9.54 11.13
N LEU A 22 5.13 -8.86 12.27
CA LEU A 22 5.38 -9.46 13.59
C LEU A 22 4.11 -10.15 14.13
N LYS A 23 2.95 -9.54 13.91
CA LYS A 23 1.66 -10.12 14.31
C LYS A 23 1.12 -11.14 13.32
N ALA A 24 1.66 -11.15 12.09
CA ALA A 24 1.13 -11.91 10.96
C ALA A 24 -0.37 -11.63 10.71
N ASP A 25 -0.79 -10.38 10.91
CA ASP A 25 -2.18 -9.95 10.79
C ASP A 25 -2.30 -8.66 9.96
N ARG A 26 -3.51 -8.42 9.45
CA ARG A 26 -3.82 -7.26 8.61
C ARG A 26 -4.14 -6.06 9.49
N GLU A 27 -3.26 -5.06 9.45
CA GLU A 27 -3.42 -3.78 10.17
C GLU A 27 -4.36 -2.82 9.45
N GLY A 28 -4.45 -2.88 8.12
CA GLY A 28 -5.24 -1.89 7.39
C GLY A 28 -5.44 -2.13 5.90
N VAL A 29 -6.22 -1.24 5.30
CA VAL A 29 -6.53 -1.22 3.88
C VAL A 29 -6.50 0.23 3.39
N LEU A 30 -5.74 0.48 2.33
CA LEU A 30 -5.72 1.72 1.57
C LEU A 30 -6.69 1.55 0.40
N ALA A 31 -7.91 2.06 0.57
CA ALA A 31 -9.00 1.92 -0.38
C ALA A 31 -9.26 3.22 -1.13
N GLY A 32 -9.51 3.10 -2.44
CA GLY A 32 -9.94 4.23 -3.26
C GLY A 32 -9.39 4.28 -4.69
N HIS A 33 -8.59 3.31 -5.11
CA HIS A 33 -8.34 3.10 -6.54
C HIS A 33 -9.52 2.39 -7.19
N ASP A 34 -9.76 2.69 -8.46
CA ASP A 34 -10.85 2.11 -9.25
C ASP A 34 -10.36 0.99 -10.19
N ASN A 35 -9.09 0.59 -10.06
CA ASN A 35 -8.46 -0.46 -10.87
C ASN A 35 -7.22 -1.05 -10.16
N CYS A 36 -6.66 -2.13 -10.71
CA CYS A 36 -5.52 -2.86 -10.15
C CYS A 36 -4.34 -1.95 -9.85
N ILE A 37 -3.74 -2.14 -8.68
CA ILE A 37 -2.51 -1.46 -8.30
C ILE A 37 -1.34 -2.13 -9.01
N SER A 38 -0.57 -1.35 -9.77
CA SER A 38 0.56 -1.84 -10.58
C SER A 38 1.92 -1.60 -9.93
N CYS A 39 2.03 -0.59 -9.05
CA CYS A 39 3.27 -0.28 -8.36
C CYS A 39 3.02 0.34 -6.97
N LEU A 40 4.01 0.18 -6.09
CA LEU A 40 3.98 0.66 -4.73
C LEU A 40 5.37 1.11 -4.28
N VAL A 41 5.45 2.25 -3.61
CA VAL A 41 6.68 2.76 -3.01
C VAL A 41 6.40 3.40 -1.66
N VAL A 42 7.33 3.26 -0.72
CA VAL A 42 7.30 3.93 0.59
C VAL A 42 8.35 5.03 0.57
N THR A 43 8.03 6.21 1.10
CA THR A 43 8.99 7.31 1.23
C THR A 43 10.17 6.92 2.12
N ASP A 44 11.30 7.60 1.94
CA ASP A 44 12.53 7.29 2.69
C ASP A 44 12.38 7.48 4.20
N ASP A 45 11.55 8.44 4.62
CA ASP A 45 11.18 8.69 6.01
C ASP A 45 10.13 7.69 6.55
N GLY A 46 9.54 6.87 5.69
CA GLY A 46 8.52 5.89 6.05
C GLY A 46 7.15 6.49 6.38
N MET A 47 6.96 7.80 6.19
CA MET A 47 5.75 8.53 6.58
C MET A 47 4.65 8.52 5.53
N ALA A 48 4.97 8.12 4.30
CA ALA A 48 3.98 8.03 3.24
C ALA A 48 4.20 6.83 2.32
N VAL A 49 3.10 6.41 1.71
CA VAL A 49 3.08 5.38 0.67
C VAL A 49 2.50 6.01 -0.59
N ALA A 50 3.14 5.77 -1.73
CA ALA A 50 2.56 6.06 -3.03
C ALA A 50 2.17 4.77 -3.74
N THR A 51 0.94 4.74 -4.25
CA THR A 51 0.38 3.63 -5.03
C THR A 51 0.00 4.11 -6.42
N GLY A 52 0.50 3.44 -7.45
CA GLY A 52 0.10 3.66 -8.84
C GLY A 52 -0.86 2.58 -9.30
N SER A 53 -1.92 2.98 -10.01
CA SER A 53 -2.95 2.06 -10.51
C SER A 53 -3.21 2.26 -12.00
N TRP A 54 -3.79 1.24 -12.61
CA TRP A 54 -4.35 1.29 -13.95
C TRP A 54 -5.59 2.19 -14.07
N ASP A 55 -6.05 2.80 -12.97
CA ASP A 55 -7.08 3.85 -12.97
C ASP A 55 -6.56 5.21 -13.48
N SER A 56 -5.29 5.24 -13.93
CA SER A 56 -4.57 6.43 -14.40
C SER A 56 -4.20 7.43 -13.31
N PHE A 57 -4.37 7.08 -12.03
CA PHE A 57 -4.01 7.91 -10.91
C PHE A 57 -2.91 7.30 -10.04
N LEU A 58 -2.13 8.20 -9.44
CA LEU A 58 -1.25 7.90 -8.33
C LEU A 58 -1.88 8.50 -7.06
N LYS A 59 -1.95 7.70 -6.00
CA LYS A 59 -2.44 8.14 -4.68
C LYS A 59 -1.31 8.12 -3.68
N ILE A 60 -1.31 9.12 -2.79
CA ILE A 60 -0.37 9.26 -1.69
C ILE A 60 -1.15 9.13 -0.39
N TRP A 61 -0.66 8.28 0.50
CA TRP A 61 -1.25 7.96 1.79
C TRP A 61 -0.28 8.35 2.90
N ASN A 62 -0.76 9.02 3.95
CA ASN A 62 -0.01 9.28 5.19
C ASN A 62 -0.52 8.38 6.32
#